data_AF-A0A5K7Z667-F1
#
_entry.id   AF-A0A5K7Z667-F1
#
_cell.length_a   1.000
_cell.length_b   1.000
_cell.length_c   1.000
_cell.angle_alpha   90.00
_cell.angle_beta   90.00
_cell.angle_gamma   90.00
#
_symmetry.space_group_name_H-M   'P 1'
#
loop_
_entity.id
_entity.type
_entity.pdbx_description
1 polymer ?
#
loop_
_entity_poly.entity_id
_entity_poly.type
_entity_poly.pdbx_seq_one_letter_code
_entity_poly.pdbx_strand_id
1 'polypeptide(L)'
;MTKDVQRLPNEAWCEQRLEELMGIEAADPRLFWLTLARLAELALKQAGDYADHCEFQAAGDLLVNPRRIKIFVQGRTDPVIKKRHCGLREQFTSAIGREEPATWLSRKTLSHVCEKALIPYLKERLASSGWMHSDYLALLDRRMCRVADTIAFLAAWQIADCRDLAKRMVTAAREDNTLIAANLCRFDLDCFNEMGDDIERIICNADASSRFLDGCDFSLSQKFPTI
;
A
#
# COMPACT_ATOMS: atom_id res chain seq x y z
N MET A 1 -7.35 -13.20 24.52
CA MET A 1 -7.14 -12.60 23.19
C MET A 1 -7.41 -13.69 22.17
N THR A 2 -8.51 -13.59 21.44
CA THR A 2 -9.08 -14.61 20.57
C THR A 2 -8.26 -14.78 19.29
N LYS A 3 -8.18 -16.02 18.79
CA LYS A 3 -7.43 -16.42 17.58
C LYS A 3 -7.81 -15.65 16.29
N ASP A 4 -8.87 -14.85 16.32
CA ASP A 4 -9.36 -14.08 15.17
C ASP A 4 -8.55 -12.81 14.87
N VAL A 5 -7.78 -12.28 15.84
CA VAL A 5 -6.92 -11.09 15.59
C VAL A 5 -5.71 -11.41 14.69
N GLN A 6 -5.34 -12.69 14.56
CA GLN A 6 -4.27 -13.14 13.66
C GLN A 6 -4.72 -13.32 12.20
N ARG A 7 -6.02 -13.11 11.89
CA ARG A 7 -6.57 -13.31 10.53
C ARG A 7 -6.86 -12.01 9.77
N LEU A 8 -6.68 -10.86 10.40
CA LEU A 8 -6.74 -9.61 9.66
C LEU A 8 -5.56 -9.57 8.68
N PRO A 9 -5.80 -9.31 7.39
CA PRO A 9 -4.71 -9.07 6.44
C PRO A 9 -3.73 -8.07 7.06
N ASN A 10 -2.43 -8.28 6.86
CA ASN A 10 -1.34 -7.35 7.20
C ASN A 10 -0.41 -7.23 6.00
N GLU A 11 0.55 -6.30 6.03
CA GLU A 11 1.50 -6.12 4.93
C GLU A 11 2.14 -7.46 4.53
N ALA A 12 2.63 -8.24 5.50
CA ALA A 12 3.25 -9.54 5.26
C ALA A 12 2.29 -10.56 4.61
N TRP A 13 1.02 -10.58 5.01
CA TRP A 13 0.02 -11.44 4.37
C TRP A 13 -0.20 -11.02 2.91
N CYS A 14 -0.31 -9.72 2.63
CA CYS A 14 -0.50 -9.24 1.26
C CYS A 14 0.74 -9.53 0.39
N GLU A 15 1.94 -9.41 0.95
CA GLU A 15 3.18 -9.80 0.27
C GLU A 15 3.23 -11.29 -0.05
N GLN A 16 2.86 -12.14 0.92
CA GLN A 16 2.78 -13.57 0.69
C GLN A 16 1.79 -13.89 -0.45
N ARG A 17 0.59 -13.29 -0.44
CA ARG A 17 -0.39 -13.49 -1.53
C ARG A 17 0.13 -12.98 -2.88
N LEU A 18 0.87 -11.88 -2.89
CA LEU A 18 1.51 -11.36 -4.09
C LEU A 18 2.56 -12.35 -4.62
N GLU A 19 3.44 -12.87 -3.77
CA GLU A 19 4.44 -13.87 -4.15
C GLU A 19 3.79 -15.13 -4.71
N GLU A 20 2.74 -15.64 -4.05
CA GLU A 20 1.96 -16.77 -4.53
C GLU A 20 1.34 -16.49 -5.90
N LEU A 21 0.69 -15.33 -6.08
CA LEU A 21 0.10 -14.94 -7.38
C LEU A 21 1.15 -14.82 -8.49
N MET A 22 2.32 -14.24 -8.18
CA MET A 22 3.42 -14.10 -9.14
C MET A 22 4.03 -15.45 -9.57
N GLY A 23 3.84 -16.50 -8.77
CA GLY A 23 4.27 -17.86 -9.09
C GLY A 23 3.24 -18.66 -9.90
N ILE A 24 2.03 -18.14 -10.12
CA ILE A 24 0.98 -18.84 -10.88
C ILE A 24 1.11 -18.54 -12.38
N GLU A 25 1.18 -19.59 -13.18
CA GLU A 25 0.96 -19.49 -14.62
C GLU A 25 -0.55 -19.45 -14.90
N ALA A 26 -1.10 -18.25 -15.08
CA ALA A 26 -2.50 -18.08 -15.44
C ALA A 26 -2.71 -18.35 -16.93
N ALA A 27 -3.60 -19.30 -17.26
CA ALA A 27 -3.99 -19.59 -18.63
C ALA A 27 -4.67 -18.39 -19.33
N ASP A 28 -5.40 -17.59 -18.55
CA ASP A 28 -6.03 -16.35 -18.99
C ASP A 28 -5.45 -15.15 -18.22
N PRO A 29 -4.73 -14.24 -18.89
CA PRO A 29 -4.14 -13.06 -18.26
C PRO A 29 -5.16 -12.15 -17.55
N ARG A 30 -6.43 -12.14 -17.98
CA ARG A 30 -7.48 -11.34 -17.34
C ARG A 30 -7.66 -11.74 -15.89
N LEU A 31 -7.63 -13.05 -15.61
CA LEU A 31 -7.76 -13.59 -14.27
C LEU A 31 -6.60 -13.16 -13.38
N PHE A 32 -5.38 -13.15 -13.91
CA PHE A 32 -4.20 -12.68 -13.20
C PHE A 32 -4.33 -11.20 -12.82
N TRP A 33 -4.65 -10.33 -13.78
CA TRP A 33 -4.70 -8.88 -13.53
C TRP A 33 -5.87 -8.48 -12.64
N LEU A 34 -7.03 -9.12 -12.78
CA LEU A 34 -8.14 -8.92 -11.83
C LEU A 34 -7.77 -9.39 -10.42
N THR A 35 -7.07 -10.52 -10.29
CA THR A 35 -6.62 -10.99 -8.96
C THR A 35 -5.60 -10.04 -8.35
N LEU A 36 -4.68 -9.49 -9.13
CA LEU A 36 -3.72 -8.49 -8.66
C LEU A 36 -4.43 -7.18 -8.26
N ALA A 37 -5.43 -6.75 -9.02
CA ALA A 37 -6.26 -5.58 -8.70
C ALA A 37 -7.06 -5.79 -7.40
N ARG A 38 -7.61 -6.99 -7.19
CA ARG A 38 -8.25 -7.35 -5.91
C ARG A 38 -7.29 -7.28 -4.73
N LEU A 39 -6.04 -7.72 -4.91
CA LEU A 39 -5.03 -7.58 -3.86
C LEU A 39 -4.72 -6.10 -3.56
N ALA A 40 -4.70 -5.24 -4.59
CA ALA A 40 -4.54 -3.79 -4.42
C ALA A 40 -5.72 -3.17 -3.67
N GLU A 41 -6.97 -3.51 -4.02
CA GLU A 41 -8.16 -3.05 -3.30
C GLU A 41 -8.14 -3.47 -1.82
N LEU A 42 -7.76 -4.71 -1.54
CA LEU A 42 -7.70 -5.22 -0.18
C LEU A 42 -6.62 -4.51 0.66
N ALA A 43 -5.41 -4.33 0.09
CA ALA A 43 -4.33 -3.60 0.75
C ALA A 43 -4.72 -2.13 1.02
N LEU A 44 -5.43 -1.50 0.07
CA LEU A 44 -5.88 -0.12 0.19
C LEU A 44 -7.00 0.05 1.21
N LYS A 45 -7.99 -0.83 1.21
CA LYS A 45 -9.04 -0.91 2.23
C LYS A 45 -8.42 -1.00 3.62
N GLN A 46 -7.44 -1.88 3.76
CA GLN A 46 -6.72 -2.06 5.01
C GLN A 46 -5.92 -0.81 5.44
N ALA A 47 -5.21 -0.16 4.51
CA ALA A 47 -4.52 1.09 4.82
C ALA A 47 -5.48 2.19 5.26
N GLY A 48 -6.67 2.26 4.65
CA GLY A 48 -7.76 3.13 5.06
C GLY A 48 -8.27 2.82 6.46
N ASP A 49 -8.51 1.54 6.78
CA ASP A 49 -8.92 1.12 8.12
C ASP A 49 -7.86 1.47 9.16
N TYR A 50 -6.58 1.24 8.88
CA TYR A 50 -5.50 1.64 9.77
C TYR A 50 -5.45 3.15 9.99
N ALA A 51 -5.60 3.95 8.93
CA ALA A 51 -5.65 5.40 9.06
C ALA A 51 -6.84 5.85 9.93
N ASP A 52 -8.02 5.28 9.71
CA ASP A 52 -9.25 5.59 10.44
C ASP A 52 -9.16 5.20 11.93
N HIS A 53 -8.34 4.20 12.28
CA HIS A 53 -8.07 3.77 13.65
C HIS A 53 -6.78 4.36 14.24
N CYS A 54 -6.19 5.38 13.59
CA CYS A 54 -4.95 6.02 14.02
C CYS A 54 -3.74 5.08 14.12
N GLU A 55 -3.76 3.95 13.42
CA GLU A 55 -2.61 3.05 13.26
C GLU A 55 -1.69 3.57 12.14
N PHE A 56 -1.22 4.81 12.28
CA PHE A 56 -0.52 5.55 11.22
C PHE A 56 0.74 4.85 10.71
N GLN A 57 1.45 4.13 11.58
CA GLN A 57 2.61 3.36 11.16
C GLN A 57 2.21 2.23 10.21
N ALA A 58 1.13 1.49 10.51
CA ALA A 58 0.67 0.38 9.68
C ALA A 58 0.08 0.86 8.35
N ALA A 59 -0.70 1.96 8.37
CA ALA A 59 -1.18 2.61 7.15
C ALA A 59 0.01 3.14 6.31
N GLY A 60 0.97 3.78 6.96
CA GLY A 60 2.19 4.27 6.34
C GLY A 60 3.04 3.14 5.76
N ASP A 61 3.08 1.98 6.40
CA ASP A 61 3.81 0.81 5.90
C ASP A 61 3.26 0.28 4.58
N LEU A 62 1.94 0.28 4.41
CA LEU A 62 1.32 -0.12 3.15
C LEU A 62 1.46 0.93 2.04
N LEU A 63 1.43 2.22 2.38
CA LEU A 63 1.28 3.31 1.40
C LEU A 63 2.55 4.12 1.12
N VAL A 64 3.37 4.40 2.14
CA VAL A 64 4.42 5.43 2.08
C VAL A 64 5.80 4.86 2.36
N ASN A 65 5.95 4.08 3.41
CA ASN A 65 7.23 3.57 3.87
C ASN A 65 7.70 2.45 2.95
N PRO A 66 8.84 2.62 2.25
CA PRO A 66 9.39 1.55 1.46
C PRO A 66 9.73 0.33 2.32
N ARG A 67 9.43 -0.84 1.78
CA ARG A 67 9.71 -2.13 2.42
C ARG A 67 11.20 -2.38 2.60
N ARG A 68 12.01 -1.91 1.65
CA ARG A 68 13.47 -2.05 1.70
C ARG A 68 14.21 -0.85 1.16
N ILE A 69 15.14 -0.35 1.98
CA ILE A 69 16.05 0.75 1.64
C ILE A 69 17.48 0.29 1.93
N LYS A 70 18.35 0.40 0.93
CA LYS A 70 19.81 0.26 1.06
C LYS A 70 20.42 1.64 1.27
N ILE A 71 21.32 1.75 2.23
CA ILE A 71 22.06 2.98 2.50
C ILE A 71 23.54 2.70 2.23
N PHE A 72 24.06 3.35 1.20
CA PHE A 72 25.48 3.30 0.84
C PHE A 72 26.21 4.38 1.62
N VAL A 73 27.29 4.00 2.31
CA VAL A 73 28.10 4.92 3.11
C VAL A 73 29.44 5.11 2.42
N GLN A 74 29.88 6.36 2.26
CA GLN A 74 31.17 6.67 1.63
C GLN A 74 32.31 5.92 2.35
N GLY A 75 33.15 5.23 1.58
CA GLY A 75 34.27 4.45 2.11
C GLY A 75 33.91 3.05 2.60
N ARG A 76 32.64 2.61 2.47
CA ARG A 76 32.23 1.22 2.65
C ARG A 76 31.84 0.60 1.32
N THR A 77 32.18 -0.67 1.14
CA THR A 77 31.81 -1.46 -0.04
C THR A 77 30.38 -1.99 0.08
N ASP A 78 29.98 -2.41 1.28
CA ASP A 78 28.66 -3.02 1.51
C ASP A 78 27.62 -2.00 1.99
N PRO A 79 26.41 -2.00 1.40
CA PRO A 79 25.33 -1.14 1.87
C PRO A 79 24.77 -1.65 3.19
N VAL A 80 24.39 -0.71 4.06
CA VAL A 80 23.62 -1.01 5.26
C VAL A 80 22.14 -1.10 4.87
N ILE A 81 21.49 -2.23 5.18
CA ILE A 81 20.04 -2.35 5.03
C ILE A 81 19.39 -1.56 6.16
N LYS A 82 18.61 -0.53 5.81
CA LYS A 82 17.87 0.26 6.78
C LYS A 82 16.85 -0.62 7.47
N LYS A 83 16.96 -0.77 8.79
CA LYS A 83 15.88 -1.33 9.61
C LYS A 83 14.70 -0.35 9.60
N ARG A 84 13.51 -0.82 9.22
CA ARG A 84 12.28 -0.01 9.32
C ARG A 84 12.06 0.38 10.78
N HIS A 85 11.46 1.55 11.00
CA HIS A 85 11.03 2.05 12.31
C HIS A 85 12.14 2.32 13.35
N CYS A 86 13.41 2.08 13.01
CA CYS A 86 14.56 2.49 13.80
C CYS A 86 15.15 3.79 13.23
N GLY A 87 15.43 4.76 14.10
CA GLY A 87 15.97 6.06 13.69
C GLY A 87 17.32 5.91 13.00
N LEU A 88 17.58 6.69 11.94
CA LEU A 88 18.87 6.65 11.23
C LEU A 88 20.04 6.95 12.17
N ARG A 89 19.88 7.89 13.10
CA ARG A 89 20.90 8.17 14.12
C ARG A 89 21.28 6.91 14.87
N GLU A 90 20.30 6.16 15.37
CA GLU A 90 20.52 4.94 16.14
C GLU A 90 21.28 3.89 15.32
N GLN A 91 20.85 3.66 14.08
CA GLN A 91 21.47 2.69 13.17
C GLN A 91 22.92 3.04 12.77
N PHE A 92 23.23 4.33 12.71
CA PHE A 92 24.55 4.82 12.28
C PHE A 92 25.37 5.43 13.43
N THR A 93 24.96 5.24 14.69
CA THR A 93 25.62 5.85 15.87
C THR A 93 27.13 5.63 15.86
N SER A 94 27.56 4.41 15.55
CA SER A 94 28.99 4.03 15.50
C SER A 94 29.76 4.69 14.35
N ALA A 95 29.08 5.05 13.25
CA ALA A 95 29.69 5.65 12.07
C ALA A 95 29.68 7.19 12.11
N ILE A 96 28.67 7.80 12.74
CA ILE A 96 28.51 9.26 12.89
C ILE A 96 29.54 9.82 13.89
N GLY A 97 29.81 9.09 14.97
CA GLY A 97 30.70 9.55 16.04
C GLY A 97 30.14 10.78 16.76
N ARG A 98 30.85 11.91 16.70
CA ARG A 98 30.48 13.17 17.38
C ARG A 98 29.84 14.21 16.45
N GLU A 99 29.70 13.90 15.17
CA GLU A 99 29.07 14.81 14.20
C GLU A 99 27.56 14.92 14.42
N GLU A 100 26.98 16.02 13.94
CA GLU A 100 25.52 16.17 13.91
C GLU A 100 24.94 15.14 12.91
N PRO A 101 23.98 14.28 13.33
CA PRO A 101 23.50 13.17 12.52
C PRO A 101 22.99 13.53 11.13
N ALA A 102 22.18 14.59 10.98
CA ALA A 102 21.58 14.95 9.70
C ALA A 102 22.65 15.45 8.70
N THR A 103 23.60 16.23 9.19
CA THR A 103 24.74 16.75 8.43
C THR A 103 25.64 15.61 7.95
N TRP A 104 25.92 14.63 8.82
CA TRP A 104 26.70 13.46 8.45
C TRP A 104 25.97 12.61 7.41
N LEU A 105 24.70 12.27 7.66
CA LEU A 105 23.89 11.43 6.77
C LEU A 105 23.78 12.04 5.37
N SER A 106 23.48 13.33 5.26
CA SER A 106 23.33 14.01 3.96
C SER A 106 24.63 14.05 3.14
N ARG A 107 25.80 14.14 3.79
CA ARG A 107 27.10 14.21 3.11
C ARG A 107 27.73 12.85 2.83
N LYS A 108 27.48 11.87 3.69
CA LYS A 108 28.21 10.59 3.72
C LYS A 108 27.40 9.43 3.22
N THR A 109 26.11 9.61 2.96
CA THR A 109 25.23 8.50 2.56
C THR A 109 24.46 8.78 1.29
N LEU A 110 24.18 7.71 0.55
CA LEU A 110 23.23 7.66 -0.56
C LEU A 110 22.19 6.60 -0.24
N SER A 111 20.91 6.97 -0.26
CA SER A 111 19.81 6.03 -0.07
C SER A 111 19.31 5.52 -1.42
N HIS A 112 18.99 4.23 -1.46
CA HIS A 112 18.39 3.58 -2.62
C HIS A 112 17.22 2.72 -2.16
N VAL A 113 16.02 3.05 -2.65
CA VAL A 113 14.81 2.27 -2.40
C VAL A 113 14.84 1.03 -3.30
N CYS A 114 14.96 -0.14 -2.69
CA CYS A 114 14.94 -1.42 -3.42
C CYS A 114 13.52 -1.93 -3.62
N GLU A 115 12.68 -1.78 -2.60
CA GLU A 115 11.29 -2.26 -2.62
C GLU A 115 10.40 -1.12 -2.12
N LYS A 116 9.53 -0.61 -3.01
CA LYS A 116 8.55 0.45 -2.71
C LYS A 116 7.54 -0.03 -1.65
N ALA A 117 6.80 0.89 -1.04
CA ALA A 117 5.63 0.50 -0.25
C ALA A 117 4.67 -0.35 -1.11
N LEU A 118 3.92 -1.24 -0.48
CA LEU A 118 3.17 -2.28 -1.18
C LEU A 118 2.12 -1.70 -2.15
N ILE A 119 1.30 -0.75 -1.71
CA ILE A 119 0.23 -0.18 -2.54
C ILE A 119 0.79 0.58 -3.75
N PRO A 120 1.80 1.48 -3.61
CA PRO A 120 2.45 2.08 -4.77
C PRO A 120 3.05 1.06 -5.75
N TYR A 121 3.64 -0.02 -5.23
CA TYR A 121 4.15 -1.10 -6.07
C TYR A 121 3.02 -1.77 -6.87
N LEU A 122 1.91 -2.15 -6.22
CA LEU A 122 0.77 -2.77 -6.88
C LEU A 122 0.16 -1.84 -7.94
N LYS A 123 -0.05 -0.55 -7.60
CA LYS A 123 -0.57 0.46 -8.54
C LYS A 123 0.33 0.59 -9.78
N GLU A 124 1.64 0.69 -9.59
CA GLU A 124 2.58 0.80 -10.71
C GLU A 124 2.58 -0.45 -11.60
N ARG A 125 2.51 -1.64 -11.00
CA ARG A 125 2.40 -2.91 -11.75
C ARG A 125 1.11 -2.96 -12.56
N LEU A 126 -0.02 -2.60 -11.95
CA LEU A 126 -1.33 -2.54 -12.60
C LEU A 126 -1.33 -1.51 -13.74
N ALA A 127 -0.79 -0.31 -13.52
CA ALA A 127 -0.71 0.73 -14.54
C ALA A 127 0.24 0.37 -15.70
N SER A 128 1.39 -0.23 -15.40
CA SER A 128 2.39 -0.60 -16.41
C SER A 128 2.01 -1.85 -17.19
N SER A 129 0.95 -2.56 -16.78
CA SER A 129 0.49 -3.77 -17.46
C SER A 129 -0.16 -3.48 -18.81
N GLY A 130 -0.80 -2.31 -18.98
CA GLY A 130 -1.66 -2.02 -20.14
C GLY A 130 -2.98 -2.80 -20.15
N TRP A 131 -3.30 -3.54 -19.08
CA TRP A 131 -4.55 -4.29 -18.96
C TRP A 131 -5.64 -3.56 -18.22
N MET A 132 -5.28 -2.60 -17.37
CA MET A 132 -6.21 -2.00 -16.43
C MET A 132 -6.81 -0.72 -16.99
N HIS A 133 -8.15 -0.63 -16.95
CA HIS A 133 -8.88 0.54 -17.40
C HIS A 133 -8.47 1.81 -16.63
N SER A 134 -8.30 2.93 -17.33
CA SER A 134 -7.77 4.17 -16.76
C SER A 134 -8.60 4.71 -15.59
N ASP A 135 -9.93 4.56 -15.66
CA ASP A 135 -10.83 5.02 -14.59
C ASP A 135 -10.63 4.26 -13.29
N TYR A 136 -10.33 2.96 -13.37
CA TYR A 136 -9.99 2.16 -12.20
C TYR A 136 -8.68 2.62 -11.59
N LEU A 137 -7.64 2.83 -12.40
CA LEU A 137 -6.35 3.33 -11.93
C LEU A 137 -6.46 4.72 -11.29
N ALA A 138 -7.31 5.59 -11.84
CA ALA A 138 -7.60 6.90 -11.28
C ALA A 138 -8.36 6.81 -9.94
N LEU A 139 -9.31 5.88 -9.80
CA LEU A 139 -9.99 5.60 -8.54
C LEU A 139 -9.01 5.12 -7.47
N LEU A 140 -8.11 4.20 -7.84
CA LEU A 140 -7.09 3.66 -6.95
C LEU A 140 -6.17 4.78 -6.43
N ASP A 141 -5.73 5.67 -7.32
CA ASP A 141 -4.91 6.84 -6.97
C ASP A 141 -5.63 7.80 -6.02
N ARG A 142 -6.90 8.11 -6.29
CA ARG A 142 -7.71 8.96 -5.39
C ARG A 142 -7.87 8.36 -4.00
N ARG A 143 -8.10 7.05 -3.91
CA ARG A 143 -8.20 6.35 -2.63
C ARG A 143 -6.84 6.32 -1.91
N MET A 144 -5.71 6.19 -2.61
CA MET A 144 -4.37 6.35 -2.04
C MET A 144 -4.15 7.75 -1.45
N CYS A 145 -4.48 8.80 -2.20
CA CYS A 145 -4.43 10.18 -1.70
C CYS A 145 -5.31 10.35 -0.46
N ARG A 146 -6.51 9.79 -0.48
CA ARG A 146 -7.44 9.87 0.65
C ARG A 146 -6.85 9.27 1.92
N VAL A 147 -6.14 8.14 1.86
CA VAL A 147 -5.44 7.58 3.05
C VAL A 147 -4.41 8.57 3.58
N ALA A 148 -3.60 9.16 2.69
CA ALA A 148 -2.59 10.15 3.09
C ALA A 148 -3.21 11.40 3.71
N ASP A 149 -4.30 11.90 3.12
CA ASP A 149 -5.05 13.06 3.63
C ASP A 149 -5.65 12.78 5.01
N THR A 150 -6.21 11.59 5.23
CA THR A 150 -6.72 11.17 6.55
C THR A 150 -5.61 11.18 7.61
N ILE A 151 -4.45 10.59 7.30
CA ILE A 151 -3.30 10.59 8.21
C ILE A 151 -2.87 12.02 8.53
N ALA A 152 -2.74 12.88 7.51
CA ALA A 152 -2.33 14.27 7.68
C ALA A 152 -3.35 15.07 8.51
N PHE A 153 -4.64 14.88 8.26
CA PHE A 153 -5.73 15.52 9.00
C PHE A 153 -5.69 15.14 10.49
N LEU A 154 -5.65 13.85 10.79
CA LEU A 154 -5.65 13.35 12.17
C LEU A 154 -4.36 13.77 12.91
N ALA A 155 -3.21 13.75 12.24
CA ALA A 155 -1.95 14.21 12.80
C ALA A 155 -1.95 15.73 13.07
N ALA A 156 -2.51 16.54 12.16
CA ALA A 156 -2.64 17.99 12.35
C ALA A 156 -3.56 18.32 13.54
N TRP A 157 -4.58 17.50 13.76
CA TRP A 157 -5.44 17.58 14.94
C TRP A 157 -4.80 17.03 16.22
N GLN A 158 -3.56 16.54 16.18
CA GLN A 158 -2.88 15.93 17.33
C GLN A 158 -3.65 14.73 17.91
N ILE A 159 -4.34 13.97 17.06
CA ILE A 159 -5.02 12.74 17.48
C ILE A 159 -4.00 11.62 17.52
N ALA A 160 -3.63 11.21 18.74
CA ALA A 160 -2.51 10.29 18.96
C ALA A 160 -2.90 8.81 18.75
N ASP A 161 -4.14 8.44 19.06
CA ASP A 161 -4.63 7.06 18.96
C ASP A 161 -6.16 6.99 18.79
N CYS A 162 -6.67 5.78 18.56
CA CYS A 162 -8.10 5.54 18.37
C CYS A 162 -8.97 5.91 19.58
N ARG A 163 -8.42 5.89 20.80
CA ARG A 163 -9.16 6.24 22.01
C ARG A 163 -9.32 7.75 22.11
N ASP A 164 -8.29 8.51 21.75
CA ASP A 164 -8.39 9.97 21.62
C ASP A 164 -9.40 10.34 20.53
N LEU A 165 -9.33 9.70 19.36
CA LEU A 165 -10.32 9.90 18.28
C LEU A 165 -11.75 9.65 18.78
N ALA A 166 -11.99 8.50 19.41
CA ALA A 166 -13.32 8.16 19.92
C ALA A 166 -13.82 9.15 20.98
N LYS A 167 -12.95 9.57 21.91
CA LYS A 167 -13.30 10.59 22.92
C LYS A 167 -13.70 11.90 22.26
N ARG A 168 -12.91 12.38 21.29
CA ARG A 168 -13.21 13.60 20.57
C ARG A 168 -14.52 13.47 19.81
N MET A 169 -14.77 12.36 19.15
CA MET A 169 -16.04 12.18 18.45
C MET A 169 -17.26 12.20 19.39
N VAL A 170 -17.10 11.73 20.64
CA VAL A 170 -18.19 11.79 21.63
C VAL A 170 -18.38 13.20 22.18
N THR A 171 -17.31 13.96 22.40
CA THR A 171 -17.38 15.27 23.07
C THR A 171 -17.42 16.48 22.14
N ALA A 172 -17.10 16.30 20.85
CA ALA A 172 -17.01 17.37 19.88
C ALA A 172 -18.39 17.91 19.49
N ALA A 173 -18.42 19.18 19.08
CA ALA A 173 -19.60 19.77 18.46
C ALA A 173 -20.00 18.97 17.20
N ARG A 174 -21.26 19.10 16.77
CA ARG A 174 -21.77 18.36 15.62
C ARG A 174 -21.00 18.69 14.34
N GLU A 175 -20.57 19.93 14.21
CA GLU A 175 -19.81 20.45 13.06
C GLU A 175 -18.42 19.79 13.00
N ASP A 176 -17.71 19.71 14.12
CA ASP A 176 -16.43 19.02 14.23
C ASP A 176 -16.56 17.52 13.97
N ASN A 177 -17.63 16.90 14.49
CA ASN A 177 -17.93 15.49 14.21
C ASN A 177 -18.17 15.22 12.72
N THR A 178 -18.88 16.13 12.06
CA THR A 178 -19.11 16.05 10.62
C THR A 178 -17.80 16.21 9.86
N LEU A 179 -16.95 17.15 10.28
CA LEU A 179 -15.64 17.38 9.69
C LEU A 179 -14.72 16.16 9.85
N ILE A 180 -14.65 15.56 11.04
CA ILE A 180 -13.88 14.33 11.29
C ILE A 180 -14.41 13.21 10.39
N ALA A 181 -15.71 12.93 10.43
CA ALA A 181 -16.31 11.86 9.63
C ALA A 181 -16.08 12.04 8.12
N ALA A 182 -16.12 13.30 7.64
CA ALA A 182 -15.86 13.65 6.25
C ALA A 182 -14.39 13.60 5.85
N ASN A 183 -13.46 13.36 6.79
CA ASN A 183 -12.03 13.15 6.52
C ASN A 183 -11.58 11.70 6.73
N LEU A 184 -12.43 10.80 7.23
CA LEU A 184 -12.11 9.37 7.32
C LEU A 184 -12.18 8.69 5.95
N CYS A 185 -11.43 7.60 5.76
CA CYS A 185 -11.37 6.82 4.53
C CYS A 185 -12.70 6.09 4.28
N ARG A 186 -13.14 5.28 5.25
CA ARG A 186 -14.38 4.47 5.20
C ARG A 186 -14.61 3.77 3.87
N PHE A 187 -13.56 3.20 3.29
CA PHE A 187 -13.68 2.48 2.03
C PHE A 187 -14.59 1.27 2.18
N ASP A 188 -15.33 0.95 1.12
CA ASP A 188 -16.09 -0.29 0.95
C ASP A 188 -15.24 -1.39 0.29
N LEU A 189 -15.85 -2.55 0.06
CA LEU A 189 -15.26 -3.67 -0.67
C LEU A 189 -15.89 -3.86 -2.06
N ASP A 190 -16.59 -2.85 -2.58
CA ASP A 190 -17.44 -3.02 -3.77
C ASP A 190 -16.62 -3.39 -5.00
N CYS A 191 -15.53 -2.67 -5.27
CA CYS A 191 -14.62 -3.00 -6.37
C CYS A 191 -13.95 -4.38 -6.18
N PHE A 192 -13.60 -4.74 -4.94
CA PHE A 192 -13.01 -6.04 -4.64
C PHE A 192 -13.97 -7.20 -4.93
N ASN A 193 -15.24 -7.04 -4.57
CA ASN A 193 -16.30 -8.03 -4.78
C ASN A 193 -16.64 -8.13 -6.26
N GLU A 194 -16.81 -7.00 -6.95
CA GLU A 194 -17.16 -6.98 -8.37
C GLU A 194 -16.07 -7.60 -9.24
N MET A 195 -14.78 -7.37 -8.95
CA MET A 195 -13.69 -8.09 -9.64
C MET A 195 -13.73 -9.60 -9.37
N GLY A 196 -14.21 -10.02 -8.19
CA GLY A 196 -14.44 -11.42 -7.87
C GLY A 196 -15.54 -12.02 -8.75
N ASP A 197 -16.66 -11.32 -8.87
CA ASP A 197 -17.77 -11.71 -9.75
C ASP A 197 -17.31 -11.76 -11.22
N ASP A 198 -16.49 -10.80 -11.66
CA ASP A 198 -15.92 -10.77 -13.01
C ASP A 198 -15.01 -11.98 -13.29
N ILE A 199 -14.18 -12.38 -12.32
CA ILE A 199 -13.35 -13.59 -12.41
C ILE A 199 -14.24 -14.82 -12.58
N GLU A 200 -15.29 -14.97 -11.76
CA GLU A 200 -16.22 -16.10 -11.86
C GLU A 200 -16.94 -16.13 -13.21
N ARG A 201 -17.37 -14.96 -13.72
CA ARG A 201 -18.00 -14.85 -15.04
C ARG A 201 -17.04 -15.22 -16.18
N ILE A 202 -15.78 -14.79 -16.12
CA ILE A 202 -14.77 -15.11 -17.16
C ILE A 202 -14.46 -16.61 -17.16
N ILE A 203 -14.39 -17.25 -15.99
CA ILE A 203 -14.18 -18.71 -15.89
C ILE A 203 -15.35 -19.47 -16.52
N CYS A 204 -16.59 -19.03 -16.29
CA CYS A 204 -17.79 -19.67 -16.83
C CYS A 204 -18.06 -19.33 -18.31
N ASN A 205 -17.63 -18.15 -18.77
CA ASN A 205 -17.83 -17.65 -20.12
C ASN A 205 -16.60 -16.87 -20.57
N ALA A 206 -15.81 -17.45 -21.47
CA ALA A 206 -14.58 -16.84 -21.97
C ALA A 206 -14.79 -15.48 -22.66
N ASP A 207 -15.98 -15.20 -23.18
CA ASP A 207 -16.31 -13.93 -23.83
C ASP A 207 -16.76 -12.84 -22.84
N ALA A 208 -16.81 -13.15 -21.55
CA ALA A 208 -17.19 -12.16 -20.54
C ALA A 208 -16.15 -11.02 -20.46
N SER A 209 -16.66 -9.79 -20.36
CA SER A 209 -15.86 -8.59 -20.14
C SER A 209 -15.92 -8.13 -18.70
N SER A 210 -14.84 -7.48 -18.26
CA SER A 210 -14.73 -6.78 -16.99
C SER A 210 -14.60 -5.29 -17.23
N ARG A 211 -15.30 -4.46 -16.45
CA ARG A 211 -15.15 -2.99 -16.53
C ARG A 211 -13.81 -2.48 -16.01
N PHE A 212 -13.04 -3.34 -15.35
CA PHE A 212 -11.72 -3.01 -14.80
C PHE A 212 -10.60 -3.26 -15.81
N LEU A 213 -10.89 -3.94 -16.91
CA LEU A 213 -9.92 -4.29 -17.92
C LEU A 213 -10.15 -3.50 -19.22
N ASP A 214 -9.05 -3.09 -19.86
CA ASP A 214 -9.08 -2.61 -21.23
C ASP A 214 -9.22 -3.81 -22.17
N GLY A 215 -10.16 -3.74 -23.12
CA GLY A 215 -10.47 -4.81 -24.08
C GLY A 215 -9.41 -4.96 -25.17
N CYS A 216 -8.13 -5.09 -24.81
CA CYS A 216 -7.03 -5.22 -25.75
C CYS A 216 -7.15 -6.52 -26.56
N ASP A 217 -7.08 -6.40 -27.90
CA ASP A 217 -7.04 -7.52 -28.83
C ASP A 217 -5.83 -8.42 -28.55
N PHE A 218 -6.14 -9.69 -28.27
CA PHE A 218 -5.21 -10.71 -27.81
C PHE A 218 -4.37 -11.26 -28.96
N SER A 219 -3.39 -10.48 -29.41
CA SER A 219 -2.35 -10.97 -30.31
C SER A 219 -0.97 -10.71 -29.70
N LEU A 220 -0.29 -11.81 -29.39
CA LEU A 220 1.14 -11.96 -29.11
C LEU A 220 1.62 -11.76 -27.65
N SER A 221 1.89 -12.90 -27.04
CA SER A 221 3.15 -13.22 -26.33
C SER A 221 3.78 -12.07 -25.52
N GLN A 222 3.14 -11.67 -24.42
CA GLN A 222 3.89 -11.03 -23.35
C GLN A 222 4.34 -12.10 -22.36
N LYS A 223 5.64 -12.44 -22.45
CA LYS A 223 6.31 -13.14 -21.35
C LYS A 223 6.06 -12.33 -20.09
N PHE A 224 5.53 -12.99 -19.05
CA PHE A 224 5.42 -12.40 -17.72
C PHE A 224 6.79 -11.81 -17.33
N PRO A 225 6.85 -10.56 -16.86
CA PRO A 225 8.12 -9.97 -16.44
C PRO A 225 8.70 -10.81 -15.30
N THR A 226 9.81 -11.47 -15.61
CA THR A 226 10.67 -12.13 -14.62
C THR A 226 11.32 -11.04 -13.76
N ILE A 227 11.49 -11.36 -12.48
CA ILE A 227 12.01 -10.49 -11.40
C ILE A 227 13.30 -9.78 -11.82
#